data_AF-A0A813IYQ9-F1
#
_entry.id   AF-A0A813IYQ9-F1
#
_cell.length_a   1.000
_cell.length_b   1.000
_cell.length_c   1.000
_cell.angle_alpha   90.00
_cell.angle_beta   90.00
_cell.angle_gamma   90.00
#
_symmetry.space_group_name_H-M   'P 1'
#
loop_
_entity.id
_entity.type
_entity.pdbx_description
1 polymer ?
#
loop_
_entity_poly.entity_id
_entity_poly.type
_entity_poly.pdbx_seq_one_letter_code
_entity_poly.pdbx_strand_id
1 'polypeptide(L)'
;MHGQGPEAATTPAADEVSAILEELNSCSPELALVVAEFRGELLAGSRGFQGDAAWWTHLEVRFALRCLLRRLEESLESFALRFDDRASGAASQLQKLQLLTRLVSAFEATTEPRLANSAQPPLGLKVERRYGLKPSEAEILRLLVVREAATSRGLCQYLALQEEISGAVSALCRASRLELHEFLQEKRPYITEGVVRIQDGGYGDSKEPTVSPEAVQALLGRELTTEQRLKLSSTAIEAVFSSEDSISEQGDCLEEPSAEGLALDLTVADAAAEEDEDRGTAEEATGHHEWTGGTEDVEQPYRESLDYLNDQFSLLECEIRIAEHRRQATKEDAGVDEPSFMRSRKVNVFEYEAKRKLALARISHRLALTSAAGLEVPRLEALIQKKKLDNFEKSVVVMLIGQTLSPKIQATLSVGERRFCRDAPLQVRVILETFCRDFKEEVQKRVHFYKSSRLAGSGIIRIGAGARSADLTYHTVHIDRRILDYVVGLDTEINEVVEGSNLYKPTATLEQLVLPTDMKQNILDLVCNFDQFCRYRKSSGLEDAIAHGAGL
;
A
#
# COMPACT_ATOMS: atom_id res chain seq x y z
N MET A 1 22.87 -58.94 0.41
CA MET A 1 21.40 -59.07 0.38
C MET A 1 20.83 -57.91 1.17
N HIS A 2 19.87 -57.21 0.56
CA HIS A 2 19.44 -55.85 0.92
C HIS A 2 18.96 -55.72 2.36
N GLY A 3 19.55 -54.77 3.08
CA GLY A 3 19.00 -54.25 4.33
C GLY A 3 17.78 -53.39 4.02
N GLN A 4 16.64 -53.77 4.59
CA GLN A 4 15.44 -52.95 4.65
C GLN A 4 15.73 -51.74 5.54
N GLY A 5 15.69 -50.54 4.95
CA GLY A 5 15.62 -49.28 5.71
C GLY A 5 14.28 -49.16 6.43
N PRO A 6 14.20 -48.35 7.50
CA PRO A 6 12.99 -48.24 8.30
C PRO A 6 11.87 -47.64 7.44
N GLU A 7 10.75 -48.36 7.34
CA GLU A 7 9.50 -47.82 6.78
C GLU A 7 9.08 -46.60 7.61
N ALA A 8 9.05 -45.43 6.96
CA ALA A 8 8.57 -44.21 7.57
C ALA A 8 7.08 -44.36 7.88
N ALA A 9 6.72 -44.31 9.16
CA ALA A 9 5.33 -44.26 9.59
C ALA A 9 4.67 -43.01 8.98
N THR A 10 3.76 -43.22 8.04
CA THR A 10 2.87 -42.19 7.50
C THR A 10 1.96 -41.70 8.62
N THR A 11 2.02 -40.41 8.92
CA THR A 11 1.13 -39.77 9.89
C THR A 11 -0.23 -39.49 9.25
N PRO A 12 -1.33 -39.52 10.03
CA PRO A 12 -2.70 -39.33 9.51
C PRO A 12 -2.88 -38.01 8.74
N ALA A 13 -2.11 -36.96 9.09
CA ALA A 13 -2.16 -35.66 8.42
C ALA A 13 -1.61 -35.69 6.97
N ALA A 14 -0.61 -36.53 6.67
CA ALA A 14 -0.05 -36.63 5.32
C ALA A 14 -1.01 -37.34 4.36
N ASP A 15 -1.67 -38.40 4.86
CA ASP A 15 -2.69 -39.13 4.11
C ASP A 15 -3.93 -38.25 3.87
N GLU A 16 -4.28 -37.41 4.84
CA GLU A 16 -5.34 -36.40 4.70
C GLU A 16 -5.00 -35.34 3.63
N VAL A 17 -3.77 -34.82 3.60
CA VAL A 17 -3.35 -33.88 2.55
C VAL A 17 -3.48 -34.52 1.16
N SER A 18 -3.07 -35.78 0.99
CA SER A 18 -3.20 -36.48 -0.30
C SER A 18 -4.66 -36.65 -0.72
N ALA A 19 -5.54 -37.05 0.22
CA ALA A 19 -6.96 -37.20 -0.04
C ALA A 19 -7.63 -35.87 -0.44
N ILE A 20 -7.28 -34.77 0.25
CA ILE A 20 -7.79 -33.43 -0.08
C ILE A 20 -7.31 -32.98 -1.47
N LEU A 21 -6.06 -33.30 -1.86
CA LEU A 21 -5.56 -32.96 -3.19
C LEU A 21 -6.30 -33.72 -4.31
N GLU A 22 -6.72 -34.97 -4.08
CA GLU A 22 -7.56 -35.71 -5.02
C GLU A 22 -8.97 -35.11 -5.10
N GLU A 23 -9.57 -34.77 -3.97
CA GLU A 23 -10.86 -34.09 -3.90
C GLU A 23 -10.81 -32.74 -4.64
N LEU A 24 -9.75 -31.96 -4.43
CA LEU A 24 -9.53 -30.64 -5.03
C LEU A 24 -9.33 -30.72 -6.56
N ASN A 25 -8.67 -31.76 -7.07
CA ASN A 25 -8.59 -32.05 -8.50
C ASN A 25 -9.97 -32.35 -9.12
N SER A 26 -10.86 -32.99 -8.37
CA SER A 26 -12.19 -33.36 -8.84
C SER A 26 -13.21 -32.21 -8.77
N CYS A 27 -13.16 -31.39 -7.70
CA CYS A 27 -14.15 -30.35 -7.43
C CYS A 27 -13.74 -28.97 -7.98
N SER A 28 -12.44 -28.68 -8.10
CA SER A 28 -11.94 -27.36 -8.49
C SER A 28 -10.60 -27.46 -9.24
N PRO A 29 -10.61 -27.81 -10.53
CA PRO A 29 -9.38 -27.99 -11.31
C PRO A 29 -8.56 -26.69 -11.42
N GLU A 30 -9.19 -25.51 -11.33
CA GLU A 30 -8.47 -24.24 -11.35
C GLU A 30 -7.57 -24.07 -10.11
N LEU A 31 -8.10 -24.39 -8.92
CA LEU A 31 -7.31 -24.35 -7.69
C LEU A 31 -6.25 -25.44 -7.67
N ALA A 32 -6.57 -26.62 -8.23
CA ALA A 32 -5.63 -27.73 -8.33
C ALA A 32 -4.38 -27.35 -9.13
N LEU A 33 -4.56 -26.59 -10.22
CA LEU A 33 -3.47 -26.12 -11.05
C LEU A 33 -2.55 -25.15 -10.31
N VAL A 34 -3.10 -24.29 -9.45
CA VAL A 34 -2.30 -23.36 -8.63
C VAL A 34 -1.56 -24.10 -7.52
N VAL A 35 -2.24 -25.05 -6.85
CA VAL A 35 -1.65 -25.85 -5.76
C VAL A 35 -0.61 -26.86 -6.28
N ALA A 36 -0.71 -27.27 -7.55
CA ALA A 36 0.21 -28.22 -8.18
C ALA A 36 1.68 -27.75 -8.16
N GLU A 37 1.94 -26.43 -8.12
CA GLU A 37 3.28 -25.86 -7.95
C GLU A 37 3.97 -26.40 -6.68
N PHE A 38 3.20 -26.68 -5.63
CA PHE A 38 3.72 -27.10 -4.32
C PHE A 38 3.58 -28.61 -4.08
N ARG A 39 3.14 -29.40 -5.07
CA ARG A 39 2.79 -30.80 -4.88
C ARG A 39 3.91 -31.64 -4.25
N GLY A 40 5.17 -31.35 -4.60
CA GLY A 40 6.33 -32.05 -4.03
C GLY A 40 6.45 -31.87 -2.52
N GLU A 41 6.24 -30.65 -2.03
CA GLU A 41 6.33 -30.32 -0.60
C GLU A 41 5.07 -30.75 0.17
N LEU A 42 3.88 -30.60 -0.45
CA LEU A 42 2.62 -31.05 0.12
C LEU A 42 2.58 -32.56 0.38
N LEU A 43 3.24 -33.33 -0.48
CA LEU A 43 3.34 -34.79 -0.37
C LEU A 43 4.63 -35.27 0.32
N ALA A 44 5.42 -34.35 0.91
CA ALA A 44 6.65 -34.71 1.63
C ALA A 44 6.39 -35.56 2.90
N GLY A 45 5.15 -35.56 3.40
CA GLY A 45 4.70 -36.36 4.53
C GLY A 45 5.37 -35.97 5.84
N SER A 46 5.78 -36.96 6.64
CA SER A 46 6.45 -36.77 7.94
C SER A 46 7.98 -36.64 7.84
N ARG A 47 8.55 -36.50 6.63
CA ARG A 47 10.01 -36.42 6.45
C ARG A 47 10.58 -35.16 7.11
N GLY A 48 11.62 -35.34 7.92
CA GLY A 48 12.36 -34.24 8.54
C GLY A 48 12.97 -33.29 7.51
N PHE A 49 13.20 -32.05 7.93
CA PHE A 49 13.84 -31.03 7.08
C PHE A 49 15.31 -31.37 6.88
N GLN A 50 15.76 -31.35 5.62
CA GLN A 50 17.14 -31.66 5.23
C GLN A 50 18.11 -30.47 5.41
N GLY A 51 17.63 -29.35 5.97
CA GLY A 51 18.37 -28.11 6.20
C GLY A 51 17.43 -26.89 6.24
N ASP A 52 18.00 -25.71 6.45
CA ASP A 52 17.23 -24.45 6.56
C ASP A 52 16.46 -24.12 5.29
N ALA A 53 17.03 -24.34 4.11
CA ALA A 53 16.35 -24.10 2.84
C ALA A 53 15.06 -24.94 2.69
N ALA A 54 15.04 -26.18 3.19
CA ALA A 54 13.85 -27.03 3.16
C ALA A 54 12.79 -26.54 4.15
N TRP A 55 13.21 -26.06 5.33
CA TRP A 55 12.34 -25.43 6.31
C TRP A 55 11.66 -24.17 5.75
N TRP A 56 12.42 -23.28 5.11
CA TRP A 56 11.87 -22.05 4.54
C TRP A 56 10.97 -22.33 3.33
N THR A 57 11.28 -23.34 2.51
CA THR A 57 10.37 -23.81 1.45
C THR A 57 9.03 -24.28 2.02
N HIS A 58 9.03 -25.05 3.11
CA HIS A 58 7.80 -25.49 3.79
C HIS A 58 6.98 -24.30 4.31
N LEU A 59 7.63 -23.32 4.93
CA LEU A 59 6.98 -22.09 5.38
C LEU A 59 6.42 -21.26 4.21
N GLU A 60 7.13 -21.19 3.09
CA GLU A 60 6.69 -20.51 1.88
C GLU A 60 5.39 -21.14 1.34
N VAL A 61 5.33 -22.47 1.24
CA VAL A 61 4.12 -23.20 0.83
C VAL A 61 2.96 -22.92 1.79
N ARG A 62 3.22 -22.93 3.10
CA ARG A 62 2.20 -22.61 4.10
C ARG A 62 1.62 -21.22 3.90
N PHE A 63 2.46 -20.20 3.72
CA PHE A 63 2.00 -18.83 3.48
C PHE A 63 1.36 -18.65 2.11
N ALA A 64 1.80 -19.38 1.08
CA ALA A 64 1.15 -19.38 -0.23
C ALA A 64 -0.28 -19.94 -0.15
N LEU A 65 -0.50 -21.04 0.61
CA LEU A 65 -1.84 -21.57 0.84
C LEU A 65 -2.72 -20.61 1.65
N ARG A 66 -2.20 -19.99 2.71
CA ARG A 66 -2.93 -18.95 3.47
C ARG A 66 -3.30 -17.76 2.61
N CYS A 67 -2.41 -17.35 1.70
CA CYS A 67 -2.68 -16.31 0.71
C CYS A 67 -3.83 -16.69 -0.23
N LEU A 68 -3.84 -17.92 -0.75
CA LEU A 68 -4.95 -18.40 -1.58
C LEU A 68 -6.27 -18.44 -0.79
N LEU A 69 -6.22 -18.86 0.47
CA LEU A 69 -7.39 -18.85 1.36
C LEU A 69 -7.92 -17.43 1.54
N ARG A 70 -7.04 -16.48 1.85
CA ARG A 70 -7.42 -15.08 2.06
C ARG A 70 -8.05 -14.45 0.82
N ARG A 71 -7.54 -14.75 -0.38
CA ARG A 71 -8.15 -14.28 -1.64
C ARG A 71 -9.56 -14.84 -1.85
N LEU A 72 -9.82 -16.08 -1.45
CA LEU A 72 -11.18 -16.66 -1.51
C LEU A 72 -12.11 -16.00 -0.48
N GLU A 73 -11.62 -15.72 0.73
CA GLU A 73 -12.37 -14.96 1.74
C GLU A 73 -12.73 -13.56 1.25
N GLU A 74 -11.76 -12.80 0.73
CA GLU A 74 -11.98 -11.45 0.18
C GLU A 74 -12.99 -11.47 -0.99
N SER A 75 -12.93 -12.50 -1.84
CA SER A 75 -13.88 -12.70 -2.93
C SER A 75 -15.30 -12.98 -2.42
N LEU A 76 -15.44 -13.81 -1.37
CA LEU A 76 -16.71 -14.10 -0.71
C LEU A 76 -17.27 -12.89 0.04
N GLU A 77 -16.44 -12.15 0.77
CA GLU A 77 -16.79 -10.88 1.41
C GLU A 77 -17.31 -9.88 0.36
N SER A 78 -16.58 -9.73 -0.77
CA SER A 78 -17.02 -8.88 -1.87
C SER A 78 -18.34 -9.37 -2.49
N PHE A 79 -18.60 -10.68 -2.53
CA PHE A 79 -19.86 -11.21 -3.04
C PHE A 79 -21.02 -10.92 -2.08
N ALA A 80 -20.80 -11.12 -0.78
CA ALA A 80 -21.77 -10.85 0.27
C ALA A 80 -22.16 -9.37 0.32
N LEU A 81 -21.17 -8.46 0.23
CA LEU A 81 -21.40 -7.01 0.23
C LEU A 81 -22.13 -6.50 -1.02
N ARG A 82 -22.09 -7.25 -2.14
CA ARG A 82 -22.76 -6.88 -3.39
C ARG A 82 -24.24 -7.28 -3.43
N PHE A 83 -24.75 -8.02 -2.43
CA PHE A 83 -26.12 -8.57 -2.42
C PHE A 83 -26.47 -9.28 -3.74
N ASP A 84 -25.50 -9.97 -4.36
CA ASP A 84 -25.72 -10.65 -5.63
C ASP A 84 -26.50 -11.96 -5.39
N ASP A 85 -27.75 -12.03 -5.86
CA ASP A 85 -28.70 -13.14 -5.65
C ASP A 85 -28.32 -14.46 -6.39
N ARG A 86 -27.09 -14.57 -6.90
CA ARG A 86 -26.60 -15.75 -7.63
C ARG A 86 -26.15 -16.84 -6.65
N ALA A 87 -27.11 -17.51 -6.02
CA ALA A 87 -26.90 -18.59 -5.06
C ALA A 87 -25.93 -19.70 -5.53
N SER A 88 -25.87 -19.97 -6.84
CA SER A 88 -24.98 -21.00 -7.42
C SER A 88 -23.49 -20.64 -7.36
N GLY A 89 -23.15 -19.35 -7.49
CA GLY A 89 -21.75 -18.88 -7.42
C GLY A 89 -21.19 -18.91 -6.00
N ALA A 90 -22.00 -18.48 -5.02
CA ALA A 90 -21.61 -18.48 -3.60
C ALA A 90 -21.38 -19.90 -3.06
N ALA A 91 -22.24 -20.86 -3.41
CA ALA A 91 -22.10 -22.25 -2.97
C ALA A 91 -20.79 -22.89 -3.48
N SER A 92 -20.42 -22.64 -4.73
CA SER A 92 -19.15 -23.12 -5.30
C SER A 92 -17.93 -22.49 -4.62
N GLN A 93 -17.98 -21.18 -4.33
CA GLN A 93 -16.89 -20.49 -3.62
C GLN A 93 -16.77 -20.95 -2.17
N LEU A 94 -17.88 -21.21 -1.48
CA LEU A 94 -17.89 -21.75 -0.13
C LEU A 94 -17.28 -23.15 -0.07
N GLN A 95 -17.60 -24.01 -1.05
CA GLN A 95 -16.98 -25.34 -1.16
C GLN A 95 -15.47 -25.24 -1.38
N LYS A 96 -15.03 -24.34 -2.26
CA LYS A 96 -13.60 -24.04 -2.49
C LYS A 96 -12.91 -23.55 -1.21
N LEU A 97 -13.55 -22.66 -0.45
CA LEU A 97 -13.06 -22.16 0.82
C LEU A 97 -12.90 -23.29 1.85
N GLN A 98 -13.90 -24.17 1.98
CA GLN A 98 -13.86 -25.31 2.90
C GLN A 98 -12.72 -26.28 2.57
N LEU A 99 -12.55 -26.63 1.29
CA LEU A 99 -11.46 -27.50 0.85
C LEU A 99 -10.09 -26.89 1.14
N LEU A 100 -9.90 -25.61 0.83
CA LEU A 100 -8.63 -24.94 1.06
C LEU A 100 -8.34 -24.73 2.55
N THR A 101 -9.36 -24.46 3.37
CA THR A 101 -9.24 -24.38 4.84
C THR A 101 -8.78 -25.71 5.43
N ARG A 102 -9.38 -26.83 4.97
CA ARG A 102 -8.95 -28.19 5.36
C ARG A 102 -7.51 -28.45 4.93
N LEU A 103 -7.15 -28.10 3.69
CA LEU A 103 -5.79 -28.29 3.18
C LEU A 103 -4.75 -27.51 3.99
N VAL A 104 -5.01 -26.23 4.29
CA VAL A 104 -4.14 -25.40 5.12
C VAL A 104 -3.96 -26.02 6.50
N SER A 105 -5.05 -26.43 7.15
CA SER A 105 -5.02 -27.00 8.50
C SER A 105 -4.27 -28.33 8.54
N ALA A 106 -4.53 -29.23 7.58
CA ALA A 106 -3.85 -30.51 7.48
C ALA A 106 -2.35 -30.33 7.19
N PHE A 107 -1.99 -29.41 6.29
CA PHE A 107 -0.59 -29.11 5.99
C PHE A 107 0.14 -28.48 7.18
N GLU A 108 -0.49 -27.54 7.90
CA GLU A 108 0.07 -26.95 9.11
C GLU A 108 0.37 -28.00 10.18
N ALA A 109 -0.52 -28.98 10.35
CA ALA A 109 -0.34 -30.11 11.27
C ALA A 109 0.84 -31.02 10.90
N THR A 110 1.38 -30.95 9.67
CA THR A 110 2.62 -31.67 9.31
C THR A 110 3.89 -30.99 9.83
N THR A 111 3.83 -29.74 10.27
CA THR A 111 5.01 -28.95 10.65
C THR A 111 5.72 -29.53 11.87
N GLU A 112 5.00 -29.78 12.97
CA GLU A 112 5.54 -30.35 14.21
C GLU A 112 6.17 -31.74 14.03
N PRO A 113 5.50 -32.74 13.40
CA PRO A 113 6.10 -34.04 13.21
C PRO A 113 7.34 -33.99 12.31
N ARG A 114 7.37 -33.10 11.30
CA ARG A 114 8.57 -32.90 10.48
C ARG A 114 9.70 -32.27 11.27
N LEU A 115 9.42 -31.29 12.14
CA LEU A 115 10.42 -30.72 13.06
C LEU A 115 10.98 -31.80 14.00
N ALA A 116 10.13 -32.66 14.57
CA ALA A 116 10.55 -33.75 15.45
C ALA A 116 11.44 -34.78 14.74
N ASN A 117 11.22 -35.01 13.44
CA ASN A 117 12.01 -35.92 12.61
C ASN A 117 13.25 -35.26 11.97
N SER A 118 13.51 -33.98 12.24
CA SER A 118 14.67 -33.26 11.71
C SER A 118 15.90 -33.52 12.57
N ALA A 119 17.05 -33.76 11.94
CA ALA A 119 18.30 -34.08 12.64
C ALA A 119 18.79 -32.92 13.53
N GLN A 120 18.52 -31.67 13.12
CA GLN A 120 18.77 -30.47 13.89
C GLN A 120 17.60 -29.49 13.73
N PRO A 121 17.31 -28.67 14.75
CA PRO A 121 16.29 -27.64 14.61
C PRO A 121 16.79 -26.57 13.62
N PRO A 122 15.93 -26.12 12.68
CA PRO A 122 16.26 -25.03 11.76
C PRO A 122 16.77 -23.79 12.49
N LEU A 123 17.73 -23.10 11.88
CA LEU A 123 18.37 -21.88 12.37
C LEU A 123 17.34 -20.80 12.71
N GLY A 124 16.30 -20.65 11.87
CA GLY A 124 15.19 -19.74 12.13
C GLY A 124 14.53 -19.97 13.49
N LEU A 125 14.26 -21.22 13.86
CA LEU A 125 13.68 -21.56 15.16
C LEU A 125 14.64 -21.30 16.34
N LYS A 126 15.94 -21.52 16.14
CA LYS A 126 16.96 -21.20 17.16
C LYS A 126 17.01 -19.69 17.42
N VAL A 127 16.97 -18.88 16.35
CA VAL A 127 16.95 -17.42 16.42
C VAL A 127 15.67 -16.90 17.08
N GLU A 128 14.50 -17.45 16.75
CA GLU A 128 13.23 -17.12 17.39
C GLU A 128 13.27 -17.38 18.90
N ARG A 129 13.80 -18.54 19.32
CA ARG A 129 13.98 -18.88 20.74
C ARG A 129 14.96 -17.93 21.44
N ARG A 130 16.04 -17.55 20.75
CA ARG A 130 17.05 -16.63 21.31
C ARG A 130 16.51 -15.23 21.55
N TYR A 131 15.64 -14.74 20.66
CA TYR A 131 14.94 -13.47 20.85
C TYR A 131 13.76 -13.55 21.83
N GLY A 132 13.34 -14.75 22.24
CA GLY A 132 12.20 -14.95 23.14
C GLY A 132 10.87 -14.50 22.52
N LEU A 133 10.70 -14.71 21.21
CA LEU A 133 9.51 -14.26 20.48
C LEU A 133 8.26 -15.04 20.91
N LYS A 134 7.13 -14.34 21.05
CA LYS A 134 5.81 -14.96 21.18
C LYS A 134 5.47 -15.76 19.91
N PRO A 135 4.53 -16.73 19.96
CA PRO A 135 4.12 -17.48 18.76
C PRO A 135 3.64 -16.60 17.60
N SER A 136 2.89 -15.54 17.88
CA SER A 136 2.42 -14.57 16.86
C SER A 136 3.57 -13.71 16.30
N GLU A 137 4.49 -13.25 17.16
CA GLU A 137 5.70 -12.53 16.76
C GLU A 137 6.63 -13.39 15.88
N ALA A 138 6.77 -14.68 16.20
CA ALA A 138 7.54 -15.63 15.39
C ALA A 138 6.93 -15.83 14.00
N GLU A 139 5.60 -15.92 13.90
CA GLU A 139 4.91 -15.99 12.60
C GLU A 139 5.15 -14.73 11.76
N ILE A 140 5.14 -13.54 12.38
CA ILE A 140 5.48 -12.27 11.71
C ILE A 140 6.91 -12.31 11.17
N LEU A 141 7.90 -12.68 12.00
CA LEU A 141 9.28 -12.77 11.55
C LEU A 141 9.45 -13.76 10.39
N ARG A 142 8.83 -14.95 10.49
CA ARG A 142 8.86 -15.96 9.42
C ARG A 142 8.29 -15.43 8.10
N LEU A 143 7.16 -14.73 8.14
CA LEU A 143 6.56 -14.14 6.94
C LEU A 143 7.45 -13.06 6.33
N LEU A 144 8.08 -12.21 7.15
CA LEU A 144 8.98 -11.17 6.64
C LEU A 144 10.22 -11.77 5.96
N VAL A 145 10.76 -12.87 6.48
CA VAL A 145 11.87 -13.60 5.83
C VAL A 145 11.41 -14.26 4.53
N VAL A 146 10.24 -14.93 4.54
CA VAL A 146 9.65 -15.54 3.35
C VAL A 146 9.37 -14.49 2.28
N ARG A 147 8.89 -13.29 2.64
CA ARG A 147 8.64 -12.20 1.69
C ARG A 147 9.88 -11.84 0.84
N GLU A 148 11.05 -11.82 1.47
CA GLU A 148 12.31 -11.48 0.79
C GLU A 148 12.92 -12.68 0.05
N ALA A 149 12.57 -13.90 0.44
CA ALA A 149 13.15 -15.14 -0.08
C ALA A 149 12.27 -15.92 -1.06
N ALA A 150 10.96 -15.64 -1.11
CA ALA A 150 9.97 -16.46 -1.79
C ALA A 150 10.22 -16.56 -3.29
N THR A 151 9.96 -17.75 -3.82
CA THR A 151 10.05 -18.09 -5.25
C THR A 151 8.67 -18.29 -5.89
N SER A 152 7.65 -18.51 -5.07
CA SER A 152 6.27 -18.73 -5.42
C SER A 152 5.69 -17.51 -6.11
N ARG A 153 5.15 -17.72 -7.31
CA ARG A 153 4.52 -16.64 -8.08
C ARG A 153 3.28 -16.11 -7.40
N GLY A 154 2.44 -16.99 -6.84
CA GLY A 154 1.18 -16.62 -6.19
C GLY A 154 1.39 -15.75 -4.95
N LEU A 155 2.31 -16.16 -4.08
CA LEU A 155 2.64 -15.42 -2.85
C LEU A 155 3.29 -14.07 -3.19
N CYS A 156 4.28 -14.06 -4.09
CA CYS A 156 4.94 -12.83 -4.53
C CYS A 156 3.97 -11.83 -5.15
N GLN A 157 3.02 -12.30 -5.95
CA GLN A 157 2.02 -11.44 -6.57
C GLN A 157 1.04 -10.87 -5.54
N TYR A 158 0.58 -11.68 -4.57
CA TYR A 158 -0.31 -11.18 -3.54
C TYR A 158 0.34 -10.09 -2.70
N LEU A 159 1.54 -10.34 -2.16
CA LEU A 159 2.24 -9.36 -1.34
C LEU A 159 2.58 -8.07 -2.11
N ALA A 160 2.78 -8.15 -3.43
CA ALA A 160 3.05 -6.97 -4.26
C ALA A 160 1.81 -6.12 -4.59
N LEU A 161 0.60 -6.69 -4.46
CA LEU A 161 -0.65 -5.98 -4.74
C LEU A 161 -1.22 -5.25 -3.51
N GLN A 162 -0.65 -5.47 -2.33
CA GLN A 162 -1.12 -4.86 -1.08
C GLN A 162 -0.56 -3.45 -0.94
N GLU A 163 -1.46 -2.48 -0.74
CA GLU A 163 -1.09 -1.07 -0.50
C GLU A 163 -0.46 -0.89 0.88
N GLU A 164 -0.95 -1.63 1.89
CA GLU A 164 -0.42 -1.62 3.25
C GLU A 164 0.10 -3.02 3.63
N ILE A 165 1.43 -3.15 3.72
CA ILE A 165 2.08 -4.41 4.08
C ILE A 165 1.66 -4.88 5.48
N SER A 166 1.48 -3.95 6.41
CA SER A 166 1.06 -4.26 7.79
C SER A 166 -0.28 -4.98 7.86
N GLY A 167 -1.23 -4.62 6.99
CA GLY A 167 -2.51 -5.31 6.86
C GLY A 167 -2.34 -6.74 6.36
N ALA A 168 -1.54 -6.93 5.31
CA ALA A 168 -1.25 -8.24 4.73
C ALA A 168 -0.52 -9.16 5.72
N VAL A 169 0.45 -8.62 6.46
CA VAL A 169 1.20 -9.35 7.49
C VAL A 169 0.26 -9.79 8.63
N SER A 170 -0.58 -8.88 9.11
CA SER A 170 -1.58 -9.20 10.16
C SER A 170 -2.52 -10.32 9.72
N ALA A 171 -3.06 -10.22 8.49
CA ALA A 171 -3.98 -11.20 7.94
C ALA A 171 -3.34 -12.59 7.74
N LEU A 172 -2.16 -12.66 7.12
CA LEU A 172 -1.48 -13.93 6.82
C LEU A 172 -0.88 -14.60 8.06
N CYS A 173 -0.45 -13.82 9.06
CA CYS A 173 0.05 -14.35 10.33
C CYS A 173 -1.06 -14.64 11.34
N ARG A 174 -2.32 -14.29 11.04
CA ARG A 174 -3.45 -14.32 12.00
C ARG A 174 -3.12 -13.55 13.29
N ALA A 175 -2.34 -12.47 13.15
CA ALA A 175 -1.94 -11.59 14.24
C ALA A 175 -2.81 -10.34 14.23
N SER A 176 -3.14 -9.84 15.42
CA SER A 176 -3.82 -8.55 15.54
C SER A 176 -2.89 -7.40 15.17
N ARG A 177 -3.48 -6.26 14.77
CA ARG A 177 -2.71 -5.03 14.54
C ARG A 177 -1.94 -4.58 15.79
N LEU A 178 -2.47 -4.89 16.97
CA LEU A 178 -1.81 -4.59 18.25
C LEU A 178 -0.55 -5.43 18.44
N GLU A 179 -0.61 -6.74 18.16
CA GLU A 179 0.56 -7.62 18.21
C GLU A 179 1.63 -7.21 17.20
N LEU A 180 1.22 -6.78 16.00
CA LEU A 180 2.16 -6.22 15.03
C LEU A 180 2.81 -4.93 15.56
N HIS A 181 2.05 -4.05 16.20
CA HIS A 181 2.59 -2.84 16.82
C HIS A 181 3.56 -3.17 17.98
N GLU A 182 3.25 -4.15 18.83
CA GLU A 182 4.13 -4.65 19.89
C GLU A 182 5.44 -5.24 19.34
N PHE A 183 5.36 -5.92 18.19
CA PHE A 183 6.51 -6.46 17.48
C PHE A 183 7.38 -5.35 16.87
N LEU A 184 6.80 -4.23 16.43
CA LEU A 184 7.51 -3.12 15.81
C LEU A 184 8.00 -2.04 16.78
N GLN A 185 8.06 -2.34 18.08
CA GLN A 185 8.61 -1.41 19.07
C GLN A 185 10.13 -1.24 18.92
N GLU A 186 10.59 0.00 18.80
CA GLU A 186 12.00 0.34 18.53
C GLU A 186 13.00 -0.16 19.57
N LYS A 187 12.55 -0.45 20.80
CA LYS A 187 13.40 -0.95 21.90
C LYS A 187 13.65 -2.46 21.85
N ARG A 188 13.06 -3.19 20.90
CA ARG A 188 13.20 -4.64 20.80
C ARG A 188 14.58 -5.03 20.23
N PRO A 189 15.17 -6.15 20.71
CA PRO A 189 16.55 -6.53 20.37
C PRO A 189 16.76 -6.73 18.87
N TYR A 190 15.84 -7.42 18.18
CA TYR A 190 15.93 -7.65 16.74
C TYR A 190 15.76 -6.38 15.88
N ILE A 191 15.24 -5.28 16.43
CA ILE A 191 15.18 -3.97 15.77
C ILE A 191 16.45 -3.18 16.06
N THR A 192 16.90 -3.14 17.32
CA THR A 192 18.14 -2.45 17.70
C THR A 192 19.38 -3.06 17.05
N GLU A 193 19.36 -4.37 16.82
CA GLU A 193 20.40 -5.13 16.11
C GLU A 193 20.32 -4.98 14.59
N GLY A 194 19.29 -4.31 14.06
CA GLY A 194 19.13 -4.04 12.63
C GLY A 194 18.73 -5.26 11.78
N VAL A 195 18.28 -6.34 12.42
CA VAL A 195 17.75 -7.55 11.76
C VAL A 195 16.41 -7.25 11.11
N VAL A 196 15.49 -6.66 11.86
CA VAL A 196 14.24 -6.08 11.35
C VAL A 196 14.42 -4.57 11.25
N ARG A 197 14.19 -4.01 10.08
CA ARG A 197 14.26 -2.58 9.79
C ARG A 197 12.87 -2.05 9.50
N ILE A 198 12.53 -0.96 10.18
CA ILE A 198 11.31 -0.20 9.90
C ILE A 198 11.68 0.84 8.86
N GLN A 199 11.08 0.74 7.69
CA GLN A 199 11.19 1.77 6.66
C GLN A 199 10.00 2.72 6.80
N ASP A 200 10.28 4.02 6.81
CA ASP A 200 9.24 5.02 6.74
C ASP A 200 8.69 5.02 5.30
N GLY A 201 7.49 4.47 5.13
CA GLY A 201 6.79 4.40 3.85
C GLY A 201 6.28 5.79 3.45
N GLY A 202 7.15 6.74 3.15
CA GLY A 202 6.73 8.09 2.74
C GLY A 202 5.76 8.77 3.74
N TYR A 203 4.89 9.65 3.23
CA TYR A 203 4.01 10.50 4.05
C TYR A 203 2.85 9.66 4.65
N GLY A 204 2.95 9.31 5.93
CA GLY A 204 1.93 8.61 6.74
C GLY A 204 2.56 7.85 7.91
N ASP A 205 1.75 7.38 8.87
CA ASP A 205 2.18 6.51 9.99
C ASP A 205 2.51 5.06 9.55
N SER A 206 2.60 4.80 8.23
CA SER A 206 2.87 3.48 7.69
C SER A 206 4.35 3.11 7.88
N LYS A 207 4.65 2.56 9.05
CA LYS A 207 5.90 1.85 9.36
C LYS A 207 5.91 0.53 8.58
N GLU A 208 6.71 0.43 7.53
CA GLU A 208 6.84 -0.80 6.76
C GLU A 208 7.96 -1.69 7.32
N PRO A 209 7.64 -2.88 7.87
CA PRO A 209 8.67 -3.79 8.34
C PRO A 209 9.35 -4.53 7.19
N THR A 210 10.68 -4.57 7.23
CA THR A 210 11.53 -5.32 6.30
C THR A 210 12.63 -6.04 7.07
N VAL A 211 13.12 -7.17 6.58
CA VAL A 211 14.28 -7.85 7.18
C VAL A 211 15.52 -7.51 6.37
N SER A 212 16.66 -7.32 7.04
CA SER A 212 17.91 -7.04 6.35
C SER A 212 18.32 -8.19 5.42
N PRO A 213 18.82 -7.90 4.21
CA PRO A 213 19.17 -8.94 3.24
C PRO A 213 20.28 -9.85 3.77
N GLU A 214 21.17 -9.33 4.61
CA GLU A 214 22.20 -10.12 5.28
C GLU A 214 21.57 -11.14 6.24
N ALA A 215 20.58 -10.74 7.05
CA ALA A 215 19.87 -11.64 7.94
C ALA A 215 19.05 -12.71 7.19
N VAL A 216 18.42 -12.34 6.07
CA VAL A 216 17.71 -13.33 5.22
C VAL A 216 18.68 -14.38 4.66
N GLN A 217 19.84 -13.97 4.15
CA GLN A 217 20.84 -14.91 3.63
C GLN A 217 21.37 -15.84 4.72
N ALA A 218 21.61 -15.30 5.91
CA ALA A 218 22.04 -16.05 7.07
C ALA A 218 20.99 -17.10 7.49
N LEU A 219 19.72 -16.68 7.61
CA LEU A 219 18.61 -17.55 8.01
C LEU A 219 18.31 -18.66 6.99
N LEU A 220 18.56 -18.41 5.69
CA LEU A 220 18.45 -19.41 4.64
C LEU A 220 19.62 -20.41 4.62
N GLY A 221 20.63 -20.25 5.48
CA GLY A 221 21.81 -21.11 5.52
C GLY A 221 22.77 -20.90 4.34
N ARG A 222 22.78 -19.70 3.72
CA ARG A 222 23.70 -19.38 2.62
C ARG A 222 25.04 -18.88 3.13
N GLU A 223 26.09 -19.10 2.36
CA GLU A 223 27.43 -18.58 2.70
C GLU A 223 27.44 -17.04 2.66
N LEU A 224 27.78 -16.45 3.81
CA LEU A 224 27.91 -15.00 3.96
C LEU A 224 29.33 -14.54 3.63
N THR A 225 29.45 -13.41 2.92
CA THR A 225 30.75 -12.74 2.69
C THR A 225 31.29 -12.15 4.00
N THR A 226 32.60 -11.85 4.03
CA THR A 226 33.26 -11.25 5.21
C THR A 226 32.61 -9.94 5.65
N GLU A 227 32.20 -9.09 4.70
CA GLU A 227 31.47 -7.84 4.98
C GLU A 227 30.08 -8.08 5.56
N GLN A 228 29.36 -9.11 5.10
CA GLN A 228 28.04 -9.47 5.61
C GLN A 228 28.12 -10.07 7.01
N ARG A 229 29.15 -10.88 7.28
CA ARG A 229 29.42 -11.41 8.63
C ARG A 229 29.73 -10.26 9.61
N LEU A 230 30.55 -9.30 9.20
CA LEU A 230 30.84 -8.11 10.02
C LEU A 230 29.57 -7.31 10.36
N LYS A 231 28.62 -7.17 9.42
CA LYS A 231 27.33 -6.51 9.69
C LYS A 231 26.43 -7.29 10.65
N LEU A 232 26.58 -8.61 10.73
CA LEU A 232 25.84 -9.48 11.64
C LEU A 232 26.58 -9.71 12.97
N SER A 233 27.79 -9.17 13.12
CA SER A 233 28.71 -9.50 14.23
C SER A 233 28.31 -9.01 15.64
N SER A 234 27.19 -8.29 15.71
CA SER A 234 26.61 -7.83 16.96
C SER A 234 25.16 -8.30 17.11
N THR A 235 24.76 -9.36 16.39
CA THR A 235 23.38 -9.83 16.32
C THR A 235 23.22 -11.22 16.94
N ALA A 236 22.01 -11.53 17.42
CA ALA A 236 21.68 -12.85 17.94
C ALA A 236 21.83 -13.97 16.90
N ILE A 237 21.83 -13.63 15.61
CA ILE A 237 22.06 -14.58 14.51
C ILE A 237 23.50 -15.10 14.56
N GLU A 238 24.50 -14.22 14.72
CA GLU A 238 25.91 -14.65 14.83
C GLU A 238 26.15 -15.49 16.08
N ALA A 239 25.55 -15.14 17.22
CA ALA A 239 25.67 -15.94 18.44
C ALA A 239 25.21 -17.40 18.25
N VAL A 240 24.21 -17.63 17.38
CA VAL A 240 23.78 -18.98 17.02
C VAL A 240 24.80 -19.66 16.07
N PHE A 241 25.37 -18.94 15.10
CA PHE A 241 26.44 -19.46 14.24
C PHE A 241 27.71 -19.82 15.03
N SER A 242 28.18 -18.95 15.93
CA SER A 242 29.36 -19.22 16.75
C SER A 242 29.14 -20.39 17.71
N SER A 243 27.91 -20.60 18.17
CA SER A 243 27.58 -21.77 18.98
C SER A 243 27.72 -23.08 18.20
N GLU A 244 27.43 -23.08 16.89
CA GLU A 244 27.60 -24.26 16.02
C GLU A 244 29.07 -24.56 15.72
N ASP A 245 29.90 -23.52 15.51
CA ASP A 245 31.35 -23.70 15.33
C ASP A 245 32.01 -24.25 16.61
N SER A 246 31.56 -23.81 17.79
CA SER A 246 32.07 -24.29 19.08
C SER A 246 31.64 -25.71 19.47
N ILE A 247 30.60 -26.28 18.85
CA ILE A 247 30.16 -27.67 19.11
C ILE A 247 31.04 -28.70 18.38
N SER A 248 31.87 -28.27 17.42
CA SER A 248 32.87 -29.14 16.79
C SER A 248 34.12 -29.38 17.66
N GLU A 249 34.34 -28.57 18.70
CA GLU A 249 35.49 -28.67 19.60
C GLU A 249 35.11 -28.41 21.06
N GLN A 250 34.30 -29.27 21.68
CA GLN A 250 34.45 -29.70 23.08
C GLN A 250 33.23 -30.50 23.52
N GLY A 251 33.49 -31.72 23.96
CA GLY A 251 32.54 -32.50 24.71
C GLY A 251 32.39 -31.96 26.14
N ASP A 252 31.19 -32.25 26.65
CA ASP A 252 30.89 -32.60 28.04
C ASP A 252 30.32 -31.51 28.97
N CYS A 253 29.27 -31.96 29.67
CA CYS A 253 28.68 -31.53 30.95
C CYS A 253 27.81 -30.26 31.10
N LEU A 254 26.52 -30.54 31.37
CA LEU A 254 25.63 -29.99 32.45
C LEU A 254 25.25 -28.49 32.36
N GLU A 255 24.04 -28.00 32.69
CA GLU A 255 22.99 -28.41 33.62
C GLU A 255 21.74 -27.53 33.34
N GLU A 256 20.52 -28.07 33.44
CA GLU A 256 19.28 -27.26 33.47
C GLU A 256 19.03 -26.71 34.89
N PRO A 257 18.56 -25.46 35.05
CA PRO A 257 17.97 -25.03 36.32
C PRO A 257 16.46 -25.28 36.30
N SER A 258 16.06 -26.23 37.14
CA SER A 258 14.71 -26.35 37.72
C SER A 258 14.43 -25.23 38.72
N ALA A 259 13.19 -24.73 38.75
CA ALA A 259 12.39 -24.39 39.96
C ALA A 259 11.19 -23.50 39.52
N GLU A 260 9.96 -23.99 39.66
CA GLU A 260 9.02 -23.60 40.75
C GLU A 260 8.63 -22.11 40.67
N GLY A 261 7.40 -21.73 40.33
CA GLY A 261 6.18 -22.12 41.02
C GLY A 261 5.69 -20.93 41.83
N LEU A 262 4.82 -20.09 41.25
CA LEU A 262 4.00 -19.14 42.00
C LEU A 262 2.62 -19.05 41.35
N ALA A 263 1.68 -19.77 41.97
CA ALA A 263 0.26 -19.56 41.83
C ALA A 263 -0.13 -18.23 42.50
N LEU A 264 -0.89 -17.40 41.79
CA LEU A 264 -1.65 -16.31 42.37
C LEU A 264 -3.06 -16.37 41.80
N ASP A 265 -3.92 -16.95 42.62
CA ASP A 265 -5.37 -16.92 42.54
C ASP A 265 -5.85 -15.55 43.03
N LEU A 266 -6.66 -14.86 42.22
CA LEU A 266 -7.57 -13.80 42.67
C LEU A 266 -8.79 -13.80 41.74
N THR A 267 -9.91 -14.19 42.33
CA THR A 267 -11.26 -14.18 41.79
C THR A 267 -12.02 -12.90 42.18
N VAL A 268 -13.18 -12.71 41.52
CA VAL A 268 -14.31 -11.80 41.84
C VAL A 268 -14.07 -10.34 41.35
N ALA A 269 -14.95 -9.66 40.60
CA ALA A 269 -16.41 -9.63 40.65
C ALA A 269 -17.05 -9.19 39.32
N ASP A 270 -18.25 -9.73 39.07
CA ASP A 270 -19.33 -9.11 38.29
C ASP A 270 -19.72 -7.72 38.83
N ALA A 271 -20.08 -6.81 37.93
CA ALA A 271 -21.04 -5.75 38.19
C ALA A 271 -21.72 -5.30 36.89
N ALA A 272 -23.05 -5.40 36.89
CA ALA A 272 -23.98 -5.05 35.83
C ALA A 272 -24.36 -3.56 35.83
N ALA A 273 -24.87 -3.08 34.69
CA ALA A 273 -25.92 -2.05 34.51
C ALA A 273 -26.29 -2.05 33.00
N GLU A 274 -27.52 -2.36 32.56
CA GLU A 274 -28.71 -1.46 32.48
C GLU A 274 -28.39 -0.21 31.64
N GLU A 275 -29.02 0.10 30.49
CA GLU A 275 -30.43 0.42 30.19
C GLU A 275 -30.46 0.70 28.65
N ASP A 276 -31.39 0.16 27.85
CA ASP A 276 -32.72 0.65 27.43
C ASP A 276 -32.78 1.31 26.03
N GLU A 277 -33.88 0.96 25.35
CA GLU A 277 -34.66 1.58 24.25
C GLU A 277 -34.04 2.66 23.33
N ASP A 278 -34.20 2.52 22.00
CA ASP A 278 -35.35 3.13 21.28
C ASP A 278 -35.34 2.80 19.76
N ARG A 279 -36.55 2.81 19.21
CA ARG A 279 -36.95 2.65 17.81
C ARG A 279 -36.38 3.73 16.89
N GLY A 280 -36.15 3.35 15.64
CA GLY A 280 -35.98 4.28 14.53
C GLY A 280 -36.13 3.63 13.18
N THR A 281 -37.37 3.39 12.74
CA THR A 281 -37.73 3.14 11.35
C THR A 281 -37.34 4.33 10.48
N ALA A 282 -36.54 4.09 9.44
CA ALA A 282 -36.35 5.06 8.35
C ALA A 282 -36.50 4.35 7.00
N GLU A 283 -37.59 4.68 6.33
CA GLU A 283 -37.89 4.38 4.93
C GLU A 283 -36.82 5.00 4.03
N GLU A 284 -36.11 4.20 3.23
CA GLU A 284 -35.32 4.72 2.12
C GLU A 284 -36.25 5.00 0.94
N ALA A 285 -36.67 6.26 0.86
CA ALA A 285 -37.24 6.86 -0.32
C ALA A 285 -36.22 6.84 -1.46
N THR A 286 -36.51 6.05 -2.49
CA THR A 286 -35.89 6.15 -3.82
C THR A 286 -36.26 7.50 -4.45
N GLY A 287 -35.47 8.52 -4.15
CA GLY A 287 -35.50 9.82 -4.81
C GLY A 287 -34.53 9.87 -5.98
N HIS A 288 -35.03 9.58 -7.18
CA HIS A 288 -34.39 10.03 -8.41
C HIS A 288 -34.39 11.57 -8.43
N HIS A 289 -33.32 12.20 -7.96
CA HIS A 289 -33.11 13.62 -8.18
C HIS A 289 -32.54 13.83 -9.59
N GLU A 290 -33.44 13.77 -10.56
CA GLU A 290 -33.25 14.36 -11.88
C GLU A 290 -32.95 15.85 -11.67
N TRP A 291 -31.79 16.31 -12.14
CA TRP A 291 -31.44 17.72 -12.06
C TRP A 291 -32.22 18.47 -13.15
N THR A 292 -33.38 19.01 -12.77
CA THR A 292 -33.98 20.16 -13.43
C THR A 292 -33.15 21.40 -13.07
N GLY A 293 -31.99 21.53 -13.70
CA GLY A 293 -31.17 22.74 -13.65
C GLY A 293 -31.80 23.81 -14.55
N GLY A 294 -32.48 24.76 -13.92
CA GLY A 294 -33.00 25.97 -14.56
C GLY A 294 -31.91 26.78 -15.25
N THR A 295 -32.32 27.45 -16.32
CA THR A 295 -31.53 28.23 -17.28
C THR A 295 -30.93 29.53 -16.75
N GLU A 296 -30.78 29.72 -15.43
CA GLU A 296 -30.47 31.05 -14.83
C GLU A 296 -29.01 31.23 -14.35
N ASP A 297 -28.19 30.18 -14.22
CA ASP A 297 -26.80 30.28 -13.69
C ASP A 297 -25.70 30.49 -14.76
N VAL A 298 -26.05 30.68 -16.03
CA VAL A 298 -25.09 30.55 -17.14
C VAL A 298 -24.15 31.76 -17.33
N GLU A 299 -24.42 32.92 -16.73
CA GLU A 299 -23.78 34.20 -17.14
C GLU A 299 -23.18 35.05 -16.01
N GLN A 300 -22.90 34.48 -14.84
CA GLN A 300 -22.29 35.24 -13.74
C GLN A 300 -20.76 35.06 -13.67
N PRO A 301 -20.01 36.12 -13.30
CA PRO A 301 -18.58 35.99 -13.02
C PRO A 301 -18.34 35.04 -11.84
N TYR A 302 -17.15 34.43 -11.75
CA TYR A 302 -16.81 33.57 -10.63
C TYR A 302 -16.68 34.42 -9.36
N ARG A 303 -17.55 34.14 -8.37
CA ARG A 303 -17.46 34.74 -7.05
C ARG A 303 -16.56 33.91 -6.14
N GLU A 304 -16.63 32.59 -6.26
CA GLU A 304 -15.87 31.64 -5.48
C GLU A 304 -14.99 30.75 -6.37
N SER A 305 -13.88 30.27 -5.82
CA SER A 305 -12.98 29.35 -6.54
C SER A 305 -13.60 27.96 -6.74
N LEU A 306 -14.59 27.58 -5.91
CA LEU A 306 -15.28 26.29 -6.01
C LEU A 306 -16.19 26.20 -7.23
N ASP A 307 -16.89 27.28 -7.58
CA ASP A 307 -17.71 27.36 -8.80
C ASP A 307 -16.87 27.08 -10.05
N TYR A 308 -15.65 27.63 -10.07
CA TYR A 308 -14.69 27.40 -11.13
C TYR A 308 -14.24 25.94 -11.17
N LEU A 309 -13.95 25.33 -10.01
CA LEU A 309 -13.58 23.91 -9.95
C LEU A 309 -14.72 23.00 -10.42
N ASN A 310 -15.97 23.32 -10.09
CA ASN A 310 -17.12 22.53 -10.53
C ASN A 310 -17.29 22.56 -12.07
N ASP A 311 -17.07 23.72 -12.68
CA ASP A 311 -17.03 23.84 -14.14
C ASP A 311 -15.85 23.05 -14.75
N GLN A 312 -14.68 23.07 -14.10
CA GLN A 312 -13.52 22.26 -14.51
C GLN A 312 -13.78 20.75 -14.36
N PHE A 313 -14.49 20.30 -13.31
CA PHE A 313 -14.85 18.89 -13.14
C PHE A 313 -15.88 18.44 -14.18
N SER A 314 -16.82 19.31 -14.55
CA SER A 314 -17.77 19.03 -15.64
C SER A 314 -17.05 18.84 -16.98
N LEU A 315 -16.02 19.64 -17.24
CA LEU A 315 -15.15 19.48 -18.40
C LEU A 315 -14.37 18.16 -18.33
N LEU A 316 -13.74 17.88 -17.19
CA LEU A 316 -12.96 16.66 -16.95
C LEU A 316 -13.80 15.39 -17.12
N GLU A 317 -15.05 15.38 -16.63
CA GLU A 317 -15.97 14.26 -16.81
C GLU A 317 -16.19 13.94 -18.29
N CYS A 318 -16.36 14.96 -19.13
CA CYS A 318 -16.49 14.77 -20.56
C CYS A 318 -15.21 14.20 -21.16
N GLU A 319 -14.04 14.66 -20.74
CA GLU A 319 -12.75 14.16 -21.23
C GLU A 319 -12.50 12.70 -20.84
N ILE A 320 -12.81 12.30 -19.60
CA ILE A 320 -12.69 10.91 -19.15
C ILE A 320 -13.60 9.99 -19.96
N ARG A 321 -14.88 10.36 -20.18
CA ARG A 321 -15.83 9.55 -20.95
C ARG A 321 -15.43 9.40 -22.43
N ILE A 322 -14.87 10.46 -23.02
CA ILE A 322 -14.33 10.39 -24.38
C ILE A 322 -13.13 9.43 -24.43
N ALA A 323 -12.20 9.53 -23.48
CA ALA A 323 -11.04 8.64 -23.41
C ALA A 323 -11.43 7.18 -23.17
N GLU A 324 -12.43 6.94 -22.32
CA GLU A 324 -12.99 5.60 -22.08
C GLU A 324 -13.52 4.97 -23.37
N HIS A 325 -14.30 5.70 -24.16
CA HIS A 325 -14.77 5.21 -25.45
C HIS A 325 -13.61 4.88 -26.40
N ARG A 326 -12.56 5.71 -26.44
CA ARG A 326 -11.37 5.41 -27.26
C ARG A 326 -10.70 4.11 -26.81
N ARG A 327 -10.51 3.92 -25.50
CA ARG A 327 -9.93 2.68 -24.95
C ARG A 327 -10.75 1.46 -25.32
N GLN A 328 -12.08 1.56 -25.27
CA GLN A 328 -12.97 0.47 -25.66
C GLN A 328 -12.82 0.14 -27.16
N ALA A 329 -12.79 1.16 -28.02
CA ALA A 329 -12.59 0.96 -29.46
C ALA A 329 -11.24 0.31 -29.79
N THR A 330 -10.15 0.76 -29.15
CA THR A 330 -8.82 0.16 -29.33
C THR A 330 -8.76 -1.30 -28.87
N LYS A 331 -9.47 -1.66 -27.79
CA LYS A 331 -9.55 -3.05 -27.31
C LYS A 331 -10.34 -3.95 -28.26
N GLU A 332 -11.43 -3.44 -28.81
CA GLU A 332 -12.23 -4.13 -29.83
C GLU A 332 -11.40 -4.36 -31.10
N ASP A 333 -10.67 -3.36 -31.57
CA ASP A 333 -9.75 -3.47 -32.72
C ASP A 333 -8.60 -4.46 -32.48
N ALA A 334 -8.11 -4.56 -31.24
CA ALA A 334 -7.06 -5.48 -30.84
C ALA A 334 -7.56 -6.93 -30.60
N GLY A 335 -8.86 -7.19 -30.71
CA GLY A 335 -9.45 -8.52 -30.50
C GLY A 335 -9.42 -9.01 -29.05
N VAL A 336 -9.32 -8.10 -28.08
CA VAL A 336 -9.32 -8.44 -26.65
C VAL A 336 -10.78 -8.56 -26.18
N ASP A 337 -11.27 -9.80 -26.06
CA ASP A 337 -12.65 -10.06 -25.64
C ASP A 337 -12.82 -9.85 -24.13
N GLU A 338 -13.41 -8.71 -23.74
CA GLU A 338 -13.72 -8.43 -22.34
C GLU A 338 -15.03 -9.12 -21.88
N PRO A 339 -15.03 -9.69 -20.65
CA PRO A 339 -16.24 -10.21 -20.02
C PRO A 339 -17.36 -9.17 -19.98
N SER A 340 -18.61 -9.59 -20.20
CA SER A 340 -19.75 -8.67 -20.33
C SER A 340 -19.97 -7.72 -19.14
N PHE A 341 -19.48 -8.05 -17.94
CA PHE A 341 -19.57 -7.19 -16.76
C PHE A 341 -18.56 -6.03 -16.75
N MET A 342 -17.49 -6.09 -17.55
CA MET A 342 -16.51 -5.00 -17.71
C MET A 342 -16.91 -4.00 -18.79
N ARG A 343 -17.80 -4.39 -19.73
CA ARG A 343 -18.25 -3.53 -20.82
C ARG A 343 -19.01 -2.31 -20.28
N SER A 344 -18.51 -1.13 -20.58
CA SER A 344 -19.20 0.12 -20.28
C SER A 344 -20.36 0.38 -21.25
N ARG A 345 -21.35 1.16 -20.81
CA ARG A 345 -22.48 1.58 -21.66
C ARG A 345 -21.93 2.31 -22.89
N LYS A 346 -22.50 2.04 -24.07
CA LYS A 346 -22.14 2.76 -25.30
C LYS A 346 -22.31 4.26 -25.10
N VAL A 347 -21.19 4.97 -25.11
CA VAL A 347 -21.12 6.42 -24.91
C VAL A 347 -21.21 7.11 -26.27
N ASN A 348 -22.14 8.06 -26.44
CA ASN A 348 -22.21 8.87 -27.65
C ASN A 348 -21.03 9.88 -27.68
N VAL A 349 -19.91 9.53 -28.32
CA VAL A 349 -18.71 10.38 -28.37
C VAL A 349 -19.02 11.80 -28.86
N PHE A 350 -19.82 11.93 -29.93
CA PHE A 350 -20.20 13.22 -30.49
C PHE A 350 -20.91 14.13 -29.48
N GLU A 351 -21.74 13.55 -28.61
CA GLU A 351 -22.46 14.30 -27.57
C GLU A 351 -21.48 14.84 -26.52
N TYR A 352 -20.53 14.00 -26.06
CA TYR A 352 -19.53 14.43 -25.09
C TYR A 352 -18.50 15.40 -25.69
N GLU A 353 -18.18 15.28 -26.98
CA GLU A 353 -17.35 16.27 -27.67
C GLU A 353 -18.06 17.62 -27.79
N ALA A 354 -19.37 17.64 -28.07
CA ALA A 354 -20.17 18.85 -28.08
C ALA A 354 -20.26 19.47 -26.66
N LYS A 355 -20.54 18.65 -25.64
CA LYS A 355 -20.56 19.07 -24.23
C LYS A 355 -19.21 19.61 -23.77
N ARG A 356 -18.10 18.99 -24.18
CA ARG A 356 -16.74 19.47 -23.91
C ARG A 356 -16.50 20.85 -24.52
N LYS A 357 -16.90 21.08 -25.77
CA LYS A 357 -16.77 22.40 -26.43
C LYS A 357 -17.61 23.47 -25.73
N LEU A 358 -18.84 23.13 -25.33
CA LEU A 358 -19.72 24.03 -24.58
C LEU A 358 -19.13 24.37 -23.21
N ALA A 359 -18.62 23.37 -22.48
CA ALA A 359 -17.98 23.58 -21.18
C ALA A 359 -16.74 24.50 -21.29
N LEU A 360 -15.88 24.29 -22.30
CA LEU A 360 -14.74 25.16 -22.56
C LEU A 360 -15.18 26.60 -22.87
N ALA A 361 -16.18 26.78 -23.74
CA ALA A 361 -16.71 28.10 -24.08
C ALA A 361 -17.27 28.80 -22.83
N ARG A 362 -18.03 28.07 -22.00
CA ARG A 362 -18.57 28.57 -20.73
C ARG A 362 -17.47 29.03 -19.80
N ILE A 363 -16.45 28.21 -19.57
CA ILE A 363 -15.32 28.54 -18.70
C ILE A 363 -14.60 29.80 -19.21
N SER A 364 -14.29 29.87 -20.51
CA SER A 364 -13.62 31.04 -21.09
C SER A 364 -14.46 32.31 -20.97
N HIS A 365 -15.78 32.19 -21.16
CA HIS A 365 -16.70 33.32 -21.07
C HIS A 365 -16.79 33.84 -19.63
N ARG A 366 -16.99 32.94 -18.65
CA ARG A 366 -17.05 33.30 -17.23
C ARG A 366 -15.73 33.88 -16.71
N LEU A 367 -14.58 33.37 -17.18
CA LEU A 367 -13.27 33.96 -16.86
C LEU A 367 -13.15 35.38 -17.41
N ALA A 368 -13.59 35.63 -18.64
CA ALA A 368 -13.60 36.97 -19.23
C ALA A 368 -14.50 37.94 -18.44
N LEU A 369 -15.70 37.50 -18.03
CA LEU A 369 -16.59 38.28 -17.16
C LEU A 369 -15.97 38.56 -15.79
N THR A 370 -15.28 37.59 -15.21
CA THR A 370 -14.60 37.75 -13.90
C THR A 370 -13.49 38.80 -14.00
N SER A 371 -12.71 38.74 -15.07
CA SER A 371 -11.67 39.75 -15.35
C SER A 371 -12.27 41.14 -15.63
N ALA A 372 -13.39 41.22 -16.34
CA ALA A 372 -14.06 42.48 -16.65
C ALA A 372 -14.71 43.12 -15.41
N ALA A 373 -15.19 42.28 -14.47
CA ALA A 373 -15.74 42.70 -13.19
C ALA A 373 -14.68 43.15 -12.17
N GLY A 374 -13.39 42.98 -12.47
CA GLY A 374 -12.29 43.31 -11.56
C GLY A 374 -12.22 42.41 -10.32
N LEU A 375 -12.84 41.23 -10.37
CA LEU A 375 -12.79 40.24 -9.30
C LEU A 375 -11.47 39.49 -9.31
N GLU A 376 -11.09 38.93 -8.15
CA GLU A 376 -9.90 38.10 -8.03
C GLU A 376 -9.98 36.88 -8.95
N VAL A 377 -8.87 36.60 -9.64
CA VAL A 377 -8.76 35.43 -10.52
C VAL A 377 -8.89 34.16 -9.67
N PRO A 378 -9.65 33.13 -10.11
CA PRO A 378 -9.76 31.87 -9.38
C PRO A 378 -8.39 31.31 -9.00
N ARG A 379 -8.26 30.78 -7.78
CA ARG A 379 -6.96 30.42 -7.19
C ARG A 379 -6.16 29.41 -8.01
N LEU A 380 -6.85 28.47 -8.68
CA LEU A 380 -6.22 27.52 -9.60
C LEU A 380 -5.58 28.23 -10.80
N GLU A 381 -6.26 29.21 -11.40
CA GLU A 381 -5.69 30.01 -12.51
C GLU A 381 -4.53 30.89 -12.04
N ALA A 382 -4.64 31.48 -10.84
CA ALA A 382 -3.55 32.23 -10.24
C ALA A 382 -2.31 31.34 -10.01
N LEU A 383 -2.50 30.10 -9.56
CA LEU A 383 -1.43 29.10 -9.39
C LEU A 383 -0.77 28.76 -10.74
N ILE A 384 -1.57 28.51 -11.76
CA ILE A 384 -1.12 28.18 -13.13
C ILE A 384 -0.29 29.33 -13.70
N GLN A 385 -0.74 30.58 -13.54
CA GLN A 385 0.00 31.77 -13.99
C GLN A 385 1.31 31.93 -13.22
N LYS A 386 1.29 31.79 -11.89
CA LYS A 386 2.47 31.93 -11.03
C LYS A 386 3.55 30.90 -11.34
N LYS A 387 3.15 29.66 -11.63
CA LYS A 387 4.05 28.53 -11.92
C LYS A 387 4.30 28.31 -13.42
N LYS A 388 3.67 29.12 -14.29
CA LYS A 388 3.75 29.05 -15.76
C LYS A 388 3.45 27.63 -16.27
N LEU A 389 2.36 27.04 -15.77
CA LEU A 389 1.94 25.69 -16.17
C LEU A 389 1.25 25.71 -17.54
N ASP A 390 1.47 24.65 -18.32
CA ASP A 390 0.78 24.42 -19.60
C ASP A 390 -0.67 23.92 -19.36
N ASN A 391 -1.52 23.99 -20.39
CA ASN A 391 -2.89 23.49 -20.35
C ASN A 391 -2.96 22.00 -19.99
N PHE A 392 -1.99 21.20 -20.46
CA PHE A 392 -1.89 19.80 -20.05
C PHE A 392 -1.63 19.67 -18.55
N GLU A 393 -0.67 20.43 -18.02
CA GLU A 393 -0.31 20.43 -16.59
C GLU A 393 -1.48 20.88 -15.72
N LYS A 394 -2.26 21.88 -16.19
CA LYS A 394 -3.53 22.27 -15.59
C LYS A 394 -4.53 21.12 -15.53
N SER A 395 -4.77 20.43 -16.64
CA SER A 395 -5.71 19.29 -16.68
C SER A 395 -5.28 18.15 -15.75
N VAL A 396 -3.97 17.88 -15.63
CA VAL A 396 -3.43 16.92 -14.66
C VAL A 396 -3.77 17.32 -13.23
N VAL A 397 -3.55 18.59 -12.86
CA VAL A 397 -3.88 19.10 -11.52
C VAL A 397 -5.37 18.99 -11.25
N VAL A 398 -6.24 19.38 -12.19
CA VAL A 398 -7.70 19.25 -12.07
C VAL A 398 -8.11 17.79 -11.86
N MET A 399 -7.49 16.85 -12.56
CA MET A 399 -7.78 15.42 -12.43
C MET A 399 -7.43 14.88 -11.04
N LEU A 400 -6.27 15.26 -10.50
CA LEU A 400 -5.84 14.84 -9.16
C LEU A 400 -6.73 15.45 -8.05
N ILE A 401 -7.09 16.72 -8.19
CA ILE A 401 -8.04 17.38 -7.28
C ILE A 401 -9.41 16.69 -7.36
N GLY A 402 -9.90 16.41 -8.58
CA GLY A 402 -11.17 15.74 -8.81
C GLY A 402 -11.22 14.34 -8.22
N GLN A 403 -10.13 13.57 -8.33
CA GLN A 403 -10.02 12.26 -7.68
C GLN A 403 -10.07 12.38 -6.14
N THR A 404 -9.55 13.45 -5.56
CA THR A 404 -9.51 13.59 -4.10
C THR A 404 -10.83 14.11 -3.52
N LEU A 405 -11.49 15.06 -4.21
CA LEU A 405 -12.62 15.81 -3.65
C LEU A 405 -13.98 15.45 -4.23
N SER A 406 -14.05 14.90 -5.45
CA SER A 406 -15.32 14.72 -6.15
C SER A 406 -15.68 13.24 -6.27
N PRO A 407 -16.68 12.75 -5.51
CA PRO A 407 -17.18 11.37 -5.63
C PRO A 407 -17.66 11.06 -7.06
N LYS A 408 -18.17 12.07 -7.77
CA LYS A 408 -18.60 11.94 -9.16
C LYS A 408 -17.43 11.63 -10.10
N ILE A 409 -16.30 12.30 -9.93
CA ILE A 409 -15.09 12.03 -10.70
C ILE A 409 -14.48 10.70 -10.30
N GLN A 410 -14.44 10.38 -9.00
CA GLN A 410 -14.02 9.06 -8.51
C GLN A 410 -14.82 7.93 -9.17
N ALA A 411 -16.15 8.04 -9.20
CA ALA A 411 -17.02 7.06 -9.85
C ALA A 411 -16.76 6.95 -11.36
N THR A 412 -16.48 8.07 -12.03
CA THR A 412 -16.18 8.10 -13.47
C THR A 412 -14.80 7.52 -13.79
N LEU A 413 -13.83 7.65 -12.89
CA LEU A 413 -12.50 7.06 -13.02
C LEU A 413 -12.46 5.57 -12.65
N SER A 414 -13.37 5.12 -11.78
CA SER A 414 -13.44 3.74 -11.27
C SER A 414 -14.10 2.77 -12.26
N VAL A 415 -13.82 2.91 -13.56
CA VAL A 415 -14.45 2.09 -14.62
C VAL A 415 -13.45 1.05 -15.16
N GLY A 416 -13.96 -0.12 -15.58
CA GLY A 416 -13.14 -1.24 -16.05
C GLY A 416 -12.42 -1.96 -14.90
N GLU A 417 -11.12 -2.24 -15.08
CA GLU A 417 -10.25 -2.90 -14.08
C GLU A 417 -10.20 -2.14 -12.74
N ARG A 418 -10.40 -0.82 -12.76
CA ARG A 418 -10.45 0.02 -11.56
C ARG A 418 -11.74 -0.10 -10.75
N ARG A 419 -12.78 -0.80 -11.25
CA ARG A 419 -14.01 -1.09 -10.46
C ARG A 419 -13.73 -1.96 -9.23
N PHE A 420 -12.64 -2.71 -9.25
CA PHE A 420 -12.29 -3.67 -8.20
C PHE A 420 -11.44 -3.08 -7.09
N CYS A 421 -10.85 -1.88 -7.28
CA CYS A 421 -10.07 -1.17 -6.28
C CYS A 421 -10.66 0.22 -6.05
N ARG A 422 -11.56 0.32 -5.07
CA ARG A 422 -12.03 1.60 -4.54
C ARG A 422 -10.81 2.29 -3.93
N ASP A 423 -10.53 3.53 -4.34
CA ASP A 423 -9.41 4.37 -3.89
C ASP A 423 -8.02 4.11 -4.49
N ALA A 424 -7.91 3.31 -5.56
CA ALA A 424 -6.62 3.09 -6.23
C ALA A 424 -5.94 4.41 -6.67
N PRO A 425 -4.65 4.61 -6.35
CA PRO A 425 -3.93 5.84 -6.71
C PRO A 425 -3.88 6.05 -8.23
N LEU A 426 -3.85 7.32 -8.64
CA LEU A 426 -3.77 7.64 -10.06
C LEU A 426 -2.40 7.25 -10.60
N GLN A 427 -2.36 6.50 -11.69
CA GLN A 427 -1.11 6.16 -12.35
C GLN A 427 -0.88 7.10 -13.54
N VAL A 428 0.39 7.36 -13.86
CA VAL A 428 0.78 8.19 -15.01
C VAL A 428 0.12 7.68 -16.30
N ARG A 429 0.05 6.36 -16.49
CA ARG A 429 -0.62 5.73 -17.63
C ARG A 429 -2.05 6.24 -17.83
N VAL A 430 -2.86 6.27 -16.77
CA VAL A 430 -4.28 6.66 -16.86
C VAL A 430 -4.44 8.13 -17.19
N ILE A 431 -3.54 8.98 -16.69
CA ILE A 431 -3.52 10.41 -17.01
C ILE A 431 -3.19 10.63 -18.50
N LEU A 432 -2.17 9.94 -19.00
CA LEU A 432 -1.78 10.01 -20.41
C LEU A 432 -2.90 9.50 -21.32
N GLU A 433 -3.47 8.33 -21.04
CA GLU A 433 -4.60 7.77 -21.80
C GLU A 433 -5.83 8.69 -21.81
N THR A 434 -6.03 9.48 -20.76
CA THR A 434 -7.18 10.40 -20.65
C THR A 434 -7.02 11.63 -21.55
N PHE A 435 -5.83 12.24 -21.55
CA PHE A 435 -5.62 13.53 -22.22
C PHE A 435 -4.94 13.43 -23.59
N CYS A 436 -4.19 12.37 -23.86
CA CYS A 436 -3.52 12.14 -25.14
C CYS A 436 -4.44 11.38 -26.10
N ARG A 437 -4.31 11.65 -27.40
CA ARG A 437 -5.08 10.96 -28.44
C ARG A 437 -4.30 9.82 -29.07
N ASP A 438 -3.01 10.04 -29.25
CA ASP A 438 -2.11 9.16 -29.96
C ASP A 438 -0.91 8.78 -29.09
N PHE A 439 -0.34 7.59 -29.34
CA PHE A 439 0.89 7.12 -28.70
C PHE A 439 2.05 8.13 -28.81
N LYS A 440 2.14 8.85 -29.93
CA LYS A 440 3.14 9.90 -30.13
C LYS A 440 3.00 11.02 -29.10
N GLU A 441 1.77 11.47 -28.83
CA GLU A 441 1.49 12.50 -27.83
C GLU A 441 1.76 11.98 -26.42
N GLU A 442 1.42 10.72 -26.13
CA GLU A 442 1.70 10.09 -24.84
C GLU A 442 3.20 10.12 -24.52
N VAL A 443 4.05 9.70 -25.47
CA VAL A 443 5.51 9.71 -25.28
C VAL A 443 6.06 11.13 -25.10
N GLN A 444 5.53 12.11 -25.84
CA GLN A 444 5.94 13.51 -25.69
C GLN A 444 5.54 14.08 -24.32
N LYS A 445 4.35 13.73 -23.83
CA LYS A 445 3.82 14.26 -22.56
C LYS A 445 4.37 13.55 -21.32
N ARG A 446 5.01 12.38 -21.46
CA ARG A 446 5.73 11.70 -20.35
C ARG A 446 6.77 12.60 -19.66
N VAL A 447 7.40 13.52 -20.40
CA VAL A 447 8.42 14.45 -19.87
C VAL A 447 7.86 15.34 -18.74
N HIS A 448 6.55 15.60 -18.72
CA HIS A 448 5.91 16.36 -17.64
C HIS A 448 5.86 15.62 -16.29
N PHE A 449 6.16 14.33 -16.27
CA PHE A 449 6.25 13.51 -15.05
C PHE A 449 7.70 13.12 -14.70
N TYR A 450 8.71 13.74 -15.32
CA TYR A 450 10.08 13.57 -14.84
C TYR A 450 10.33 14.42 -13.59
N LYS A 451 11.32 14.02 -12.77
CA LYS A 451 11.72 14.78 -11.56
C LYS A 451 12.07 16.24 -11.87
N SER A 452 12.57 16.52 -13.08
CA SER A 452 12.91 17.85 -13.58
C SER A 452 11.73 18.63 -14.17
N SER A 453 10.52 18.08 -14.17
CA SER A 453 9.35 18.76 -14.75
C SER A 453 8.89 19.92 -13.87
N ARG A 454 8.11 20.84 -14.43
CA ARG A 454 7.54 21.94 -13.64
C ARG A 454 6.58 21.42 -12.56
N LEU A 455 5.82 20.36 -12.85
CA LEU A 455 4.88 19.78 -11.90
C LEU A 455 5.60 19.16 -10.69
N ALA A 456 6.59 18.30 -10.93
CA ALA A 456 7.33 17.64 -9.86
C ALA A 456 8.34 18.59 -9.18
N GLY A 457 9.10 19.34 -9.97
CA GLY A 457 10.13 20.25 -9.47
C GLY A 457 9.59 21.45 -8.68
N SER A 458 8.32 21.85 -8.91
CA SER A 458 7.68 22.90 -8.11
C SER A 458 6.94 22.38 -6.87
N GLY A 459 6.96 21.06 -6.64
CA GLY A 459 6.30 20.41 -5.50
C GLY A 459 4.77 20.33 -5.61
N ILE A 460 4.20 20.49 -6.80
CA ILE A 460 2.74 20.40 -6.99
C ILE A 460 2.28 18.95 -6.96
N ILE A 461 3.05 18.06 -7.59
CA ILE A 461 2.80 16.62 -7.58
C ILE A 461 3.99 15.88 -6.98
N ARG A 462 3.70 14.75 -6.33
CA ARG A 462 4.67 13.76 -5.90
C ARG A 462 4.46 12.49 -6.71
N ILE A 463 5.56 11.89 -7.14
CA ILE A 463 5.54 10.66 -7.93
C ILE A 463 5.99 9.54 -7.00
N GLY A 464 5.08 8.62 -6.70
CA GLY A 464 5.37 7.44 -5.89
C GLY A 464 6.08 6.37 -6.71
N ALA A 465 6.89 5.55 -6.03
CA ALA A 465 7.52 4.40 -6.66
C ALA A 465 6.44 3.39 -7.05
N GLY A 466 6.40 3.00 -8.32
CA GLY A 466 5.55 1.88 -8.75
C GLY A 466 6.08 0.58 -8.17
N ALA A 467 5.21 -0.30 -7.70
CA ALA A 467 5.59 -1.64 -7.22
C ALA A 467 6.35 -2.39 -8.32
N ARG A 468 7.69 -2.45 -8.18
CA ARG A 468 8.63 -3.25 -9.00
C ARG A 468 8.75 -2.91 -10.51
N SER A 469 8.36 -1.73 -10.99
CA SER A 469 8.48 -1.37 -12.42
C SER A 469 9.53 -0.29 -12.70
N ALA A 470 10.39 -0.55 -13.70
CA ALA A 470 11.33 0.42 -14.24
C ALA A 470 10.66 1.51 -15.13
N ASP A 471 9.39 1.32 -15.52
CA ASP A 471 8.71 2.26 -16.43
C ASP A 471 7.84 3.28 -15.68
N LEU A 472 7.95 4.53 -16.13
CA LEU A 472 7.27 5.71 -15.57
C LEU A 472 5.73 5.57 -15.63
N THR A 473 5.21 4.82 -16.59
CA THR A 473 3.76 4.64 -16.79
C THR A 473 3.04 4.05 -15.58
N TYR A 474 3.70 3.18 -14.83
CA TYR A 474 3.14 2.49 -13.66
C TYR A 474 3.36 3.24 -12.35
N HIS A 475 4.03 4.40 -12.38
CA HIS A 475 4.24 5.20 -11.19
C HIS A 475 2.94 5.89 -10.77
N THR A 476 2.73 6.00 -9.47
CA THR A 476 1.57 6.69 -8.89
C THR A 476 1.84 8.18 -8.79
N VAL A 477 0.79 8.99 -8.94
CA VAL A 477 0.85 10.45 -8.90
C VAL A 477 -0.09 10.94 -7.82
N HIS A 478 0.46 11.71 -6.88
CA HIS A 478 -0.27 12.33 -5.79
C HIS A 478 -0.13 13.84 -5.87
N ILE A 479 -1.18 14.59 -5.53
CA ILE A 479 -1.12 16.04 -5.39
C ILE A 479 -0.66 16.41 -3.99
N ASP A 480 0.16 17.45 -3.87
CA ASP A 480 0.53 17.98 -2.56
C ASP A 480 -0.69 18.61 -1.87
N ARG A 481 -0.95 18.18 -0.63
CA ARG A 481 -2.13 18.59 0.14
C ARG A 481 -2.20 20.11 0.32
N ARG A 482 -1.06 20.81 0.47
CA ARG A 482 -1.03 22.27 0.63
C ARG A 482 -1.54 22.98 -0.63
N ILE A 483 -1.24 22.42 -1.80
CA ILE A 483 -1.73 22.93 -3.08
C ILE A 483 -3.23 22.63 -3.22
N LEU A 484 -3.67 21.45 -2.79
CA LEU A 484 -5.09 21.10 -2.78
C LEU A 484 -5.89 22.09 -1.91
N ASP A 485 -5.48 22.27 -0.65
CA ASP A 485 -6.17 23.15 0.31
C ASP A 485 -6.16 24.61 -0.17
N TYR A 486 -5.03 25.06 -0.73
CA TYR A 486 -4.93 26.39 -1.35
C TYR A 486 -5.95 26.60 -2.47
N VAL A 487 -6.09 25.62 -3.36
CA VAL A 487 -7.00 25.72 -4.51
C VAL A 487 -8.47 25.71 -4.06
N VAL A 488 -8.79 24.98 -2.98
CA VAL A 488 -10.15 24.87 -2.42
C VAL A 488 -10.53 26.07 -1.56
N GLY A 489 -9.56 26.76 -0.93
CA GLY A 489 -9.85 27.87 -0.03
C GLY A 489 -9.58 27.60 1.45
N LEU A 490 -9.01 26.44 1.80
CA LEU A 490 -8.84 25.96 3.18
C LEU A 490 -7.47 26.34 3.79
N ASP A 491 -6.94 27.51 3.44
CA ASP A 491 -5.57 27.95 3.78
C ASP A 491 -5.26 27.94 5.30
N THR A 492 -6.31 27.93 6.14
CA THR A 492 -6.23 28.02 7.60
C THR A 492 -6.19 26.68 8.33
N GLU A 493 -6.68 25.59 7.71
CA GLU A 493 -6.86 24.28 8.35
C GLU A 493 -5.59 23.40 8.33
N ILE A 494 -4.57 23.79 7.57
CA ILE A 494 -3.28 23.06 7.49
C ILE A 494 -2.59 22.98 8.86
N ASN A 495 -2.78 23.99 9.72
CA ASN A 495 -2.19 24.03 11.05
C ASN A 495 -2.84 23.02 12.03
N GLU A 496 -4.02 22.47 11.71
CA GLU A 496 -4.71 21.48 12.54
C GLU A 496 -4.28 20.04 12.21
N VAL A 497 -3.77 19.79 11.00
CA VAL A 497 -3.45 18.44 10.51
C VAL A 497 -1.95 18.13 10.55
N VAL A 498 -1.08 19.14 10.51
CA VAL A 498 0.38 18.96 10.54
C VAL A 498 0.94 19.46 11.86
N GLU A 499 1.14 18.55 12.82
CA GLU A 499 1.92 18.86 14.03
C GLU A 499 3.37 19.18 13.64
N GLY A 500 3.81 20.42 13.86
CA GLY A 500 5.24 20.76 13.89
C GLY A 500 5.73 21.96 13.09
N SER A 501 4.94 22.53 12.16
CA SER A 501 5.36 23.74 11.43
C SER A 501 4.22 24.75 11.25
N ASN A 502 4.11 25.68 12.19
CA ASN A 502 3.11 26.74 12.16
C ASN A 502 3.67 27.99 11.47
N LEU A 503 3.04 28.42 10.37
CA LEU A 503 3.36 29.70 9.73
C LEU A 503 2.46 30.79 10.30
N TYR A 504 2.98 31.57 11.25
CA TYR A 504 2.26 32.71 11.81
C TYR A 504 2.45 33.94 10.93
N LYS A 505 1.36 34.59 10.52
CA LYS A 505 1.41 35.96 10.00
C LYS A 505 1.46 36.92 11.20
N PRO A 506 2.54 37.70 11.38
CA PRO A 506 2.64 38.59 12.52
C PRO A 506 1.55 39.67 12.44
N THR A 507 0.72 39.77 13.48
CA THR A 507 -0.31 40.81 13.61
C THR A 507 0.27 42.16 14.05
N ALA A 508 1.48 42.14 14.62
CA ALA A 508 2.18 43.30 15.15
C ALA A 508 3.52 43.53 14.42
N THR A 509 3.95 44.78 14.30
CA THR A 509 5.25 45.12 13.73
C THR A 509 6.38 44.81 14.73
N LEU A 510 7.60 44.54 14.24
CA LEU A 510 8.76 44.23 15.10
C LEU A 510 9.08 45.35 16.12
N GLU A 511 8.66 46.57 15.82
CA GLU A 511 8.75 47.75 16.69
C GLU A 511 7.83 47.65 17.91
N GLN A 512 6.64 47.05 17.75
CA GLN A 512 5.63 46.88 18.80
C GLN A 512 5.96 45.75 19.79
N LEU A 513 6.91 44.87 19.45
CA LEU A 513 7.37 43.80 20.33
C LEU A 513 8.30 44.36 21.42
N VAL A 514 8.02 44.11 22.70
CA VAL A 514 8.92 44.47 23.81
C VAL A 514 10.03 43.43 23.91
N LEU A 515 11.01 43.51 23.00
CA LEU A 515 12.22 42.68 23.00
C LEU A 515 13.46 43.56 23.22
N PRO A 516 14.52 43.05 23.87
CA PRO A 516 15.80 43.72 23.97
C PRO A 516 16.32 44.12 22.59
N THR A 517 16.83 45.35 22.46
CA THR A 517 17.27 45.93 21.17
C THR A 517 18.29 45.05 20.46
N ASP A 518 19.18 44.42 21.23
CA ASP A 518 20.23 43.52 20.73
C ASP A 518 19.63 42.27 20.07
N MET A 519 18.54 41.69 20.62
CA MET A 519 17.86 40.55 19.99
C MET A 519 17.12 40.95 18.71
N LYS A 520 16.50 42.14 18.68
CA LYS A 520 15.84 42.65 17.48
C LYS A 520 16.83 42.84 16.34
N GLN A 521 17.99 43.41 16.63
CA GLN A 521 19.08 43.59 15.67
C GLN A 521 19.62 42.24 15.19
N ASN A 522 19.87 41.28 16.08
CA ASN A 522 20.33 39.95 15.70
C ASN A 522 19.34 39.23 14.75
N ILE A 523 18.02 39.34 14.99
CA ILE A 523 17.01 38.74 14.12
C ILE A 523 17.01 39.43 12.74
N LEU A 524 17.08 40.76 12.71
CA LEU A 524 17.16 41.51 11.45
C LEU A 524 18.44 41.15 10.68
N ASP A 525 19.58 41.07 11.36
CA ASP A 525 20.86 40.69 10.77
C ASP A 525 20.82 39.25 10.25
N LEU A 526 20.21 38.30 10.98
CA LEU A 526 20.01 36.93 10.52
C LEU A 526 19.16 36.88 9.23
N VAL A 527 18.06 37.61 9.18
CA VAL A 527 17.18 37.67 8.00
C VAL A 527 17.88 38.35 6.83
N CYS A 528 18.59 39.46 7.06
CA CYS A 528 19.34 40.18 6.02
C CYS A 528 20.53 39.36 5.48
N ASN A 529 21.19 38.59 6.35
CA ASN A 529 22.31 37.74 5.97
C ASN A 529 21.85 36.41 5.34
N PHE A 530 20.59 36.01 5.54
CA PHE A 530 20.02 34.80 4.94
C PHE A 530 20.04 34.86 3.41
N ASP A 531 19.68 35.99 2.81
CA ASP A 531 19.74 36.16 1.35
C ASP A 531 21.17 36.04 0.80
N GLN A 532 22.15 36.55 1.56
CA GLN A 532 23.56 36.44 1.21
C GLN A 532 24.04 34.98 1.33
N PHE A 533 23.60 34.28 2.38
CA PHE A 533 23.86 32.86 2.58
C PHE A 533 23.24 31.99 1.48
N CYS A 534 22.00 32.25 1.05
CA CYS A 534 21.36 31.55 -0.06
C CYS A 534 22.10 31.75 -1.38
N ARG A 535 22.59 32.96 -1.66
CA ARG A 535 23.42 33.25 -2.84
C ARG A 535 24.77 32.53 -2.78
N TYR A 536 25.42 32.55 -1.60
CA TYR A 536 26.69 31.87 -1.38
C TYR A 536 26.56 30.35 -1.52
N ARG A 537 25.50 29.76 -0.95
CA ARG A 537 25.16 28.32 -1.05
C ARG A 537 25.00 27.87 -2.51
N LYS A 538 24.35 28.69 -3.34
CA LYS A 538 24.21 28.44 -4.79
C LYS A 538 25.54 28.55 -5.53
N SER A 539 26.38 29.52 -5.18
CA SER A 539 27.69 29.71 -5.85
C SER A 539 28.76 28.71 -5.42
N SER A 540 28.65 28.13 -4.23
CA SER A 540 29.66 27.25 -3.64
C SER A 540 29.42 25.75 -3.88
N GLY A 541 28.31 25.39 -4.55
CA GLY A 541 27.94 23.98 -4.77
C GLY A 541 27.48 23.24 -3.50
N LEU A 542 27.32 23.95 -2.38
CA LEU A 542 26.90 23.39 -1.09
C LEU A 542 25.45 22.86 -1.13
N GLU A 543 24.67 23.29 -2.12
CA GLU A 543 23.31 22.82 -2.38
C GLU A 543 23.26 21.34 -2.77
N ASP A 544 24.31 20.82 -3.43
CA ASP A 544 24.42 19.41 -3.83
C ASP A 544 24.87 18.50 -2.66
N ALA A 545 25.57 19.08 -1.67
CA ALA A 545 26.12 18.33 -0.53
C ALA A 545 25.14 18.21 0.65
N ILE A 546 24.21 19.15 0.81
CA ILE A 546 23.26 19.19 1.93
C ILE A 546 21.83 19.23 1.38
N ALA A 547 21.30 18.04 1.08
CA ALA A 547 19.94 17.83 0.58
C ALA A 547 18.85 17.99 1.66
N HIS A 548 19.21 17.93 2.95
CA HIS A 548 18.25 18.08 4.06
C HIS A 548 18.27 19.50 4.64
N GLY A 549 17.08 20.10 4.83
CA GLY A 549 16.93 21.42 5.47
C GLY A 549 16.78 22.60 4.51
N ALA A 550 16.27 22.39 3.28
CA ALA A 550 15.97 23.46 2.33
C ALA A 550 14.70 24.29 2.69
N GLY A 551 14.04 23.96 3.80
CA GLY A 551 12.87 24.69 4.31
C GLY A 551 13.20 25.34 5.65
N LEU A 552 13.45 26.64 5.60
CA LEU A 552 13.05 27.57 6.66
C LEU A 552 11.84 28.34 6.13
#